data_AF-A0A960KAM2-F1
#
_entry.id   AF-A0A960KAM2-F1
#
_cell.length_a   1.000
_cell.length_b   1.000
_cell.length_c   1.000
_cell.angle_alpha   90.00
_cell.angle_beta   90.00
_cell.angle_gamma   90.00
#
_symmetry.space_group_name_H-M   'P 1'
#
loop_
_entity.id
_entity.type
_entity.pdbx_description
1 polymer ?
#
loop_
_entity_poly.entity_id
_entity_poly.type
_entity_poly.pdbx_seq_one_letter_code
_entity_poly.pdbx_strand_id
1 'polypeptide(L)' 'MTPEQLDLFGHLADEYSRGWGHITTRQNIQMHYVPLERIPDVMRELASVGLTTREACGDAVRNVMGCHL' A
#
# COMPACT_ATOMS: atom_id res chain seq x y z
N MET A 1 10.32 2.64 -5.59
CA MET A 1 9.02 2.24 -6.16
C MET A 1 9.21 2.14 -7.67
N THR A 2 8.89 0.99 -8.26
CA THR A 2 8.94 0.82 -9.72
C THR A 2 7.59 1.24 -10.35
N PRO A 3 7.52 1.48 -11.68
CA PRO A 3 6.26 1.77 -12.35
C PRO A 3 5.19 0.69 -12.10
N GLU A 4 5.57 -0.59 -12.14
CA GLU A 4 4.67 -1.72 -11.95
C GLU A 4 4.05 -1.72 -10.54
N GLN A 5 4.82 -1.32 -9.53
CA GLN A 5 4.32 -1.17 -8.16
C GLN A 5 3.29 -0.03 -8.05
N LEU A 6 3.52 1.07 -8.77
CA LEU A 6 2.60 2.21 -8.77
C LEU A 6 1.31 1.90 -9.54
N ASP A 7 1.41 1.20 -10.67
CA ASP A 7 0.26 0.73 -11.44
C ASP A 7 -0.62 -0.20 -10.60
N LEU A 8 -0.01 -1.09 -9.80
CA LEU A 8 -0.74 -1.93 -8.87
C LEU A 8 -1.52 -1.09 -7.84
N PHE A 9 -0.93 -0.03 -7.28
CA PHE A 9 -1.67 0.84 -6.36
C PHE A 9 -2.88 1.51 -7.03
N GLY A 10 -2.77 1.88 -8.32
CA GLY A 10 -3.91 2.38 -9.10
C GLY A 10 -5.01 1.32 -9.22
N HIS A 11 -4.65 0.10 -9.63
CA HIS A 11 -5.58 -1.02 -9.70
C HIS A 11 -6.28 -1.28 -8.35
N LEU A 12 -5.51 -1.32 -7.26
CA LEU A 12 -6.04 -1.59 -5.93
C LEU A 12 -6.99 -0.49 -5.44
N ALA A 13 -6.71 0.77 -5.80
CA ALA A 13 -7.57 1.90 -5.46
C ALA A 13 -8.92 1.83 -6.18
N ASP A 14 -8.94 1.40 -7.45
CA ASP A 14 -10.15 1.26 -8.25
C ASP A 14 -10.99 0.04 -7.85
N GLU A 15 -10.36 -1.12 -7.65
CA GLU A 15 -11.04 -2.39 -7.38
C GLU A 15 -11.47 -2.54 -5.92
N TYR A 16 -10.62 -2.13 -4.97
CA TYR A 16 -10.80 -2.42 -3.56
C TYR A 16 -11.12 -1.18 -2.71
N SER A 17 -11.05 0.02 -3.28
CA SER A 17 -11.29 1.28 -2.57
C SER A 17 -12.27 2.17 -3.35
N ARG A 18 -12.06 3.49 -3.34
CA ARG A 18 -12.94 4.49 -3.98
C ARG A 18 -12.25 5.26 -5.11
N GLY A 19 -11.26 4.64 -5.76
CA GLY A 19 -10.50 5.23 -6.88
C GLY A 19 -9.43 6.24 -6.46
N TRP A 20 -9.02 6.26 -5.19
CA TRP A 20 -7.93 7.12 -4.73
C TRP A 20 -7.14 6.50 -3.56
N GLY A 21 -5.89 6.93 -3.42
CA GLY A 21 -5.00 6.60 -2.32
C GLY A 21 -4.28 7.84 -1.79
N HIS A 22 -3.79 7.78 -0.55
CA HIS A 22 -3.10 8.88 0.10
C HIS A 22 -1.60 8.62 0.24
N ILE A 23 -0.78 9.49 -0.33
CA ILE A 23 0.65 9.54 -0.01
C ILE A 23 0.81 10.16 1.38
N THR A 24 1.54 9.48 2.24
CA THR A 24 1.76 9.91 3.63
C THR A 24 3.07 10.68 3.79
N THR A 25 3.21 11.40 4.89
CA THR A 25 4.45 12.09 5.28
C THR A 25 5.63 11.16 5.54
N ARG A 26 5.41 9.84 5.60
CA ARG A 26 6.43 8.80 5.79
C ARG A 26 6.64 7.95 4.55
N GLN A 27 6.41 8.48 3.35
CA GLN A 27 6.67 7.81 2.07
C GLN A 27 5.89 6.50 1.83
N ASN A 28 4.76 6.30 2.53
CA ASN A 28 3.81 5.19 2.28
C ASN A 28 2.60 5.65 1.46
N ILE A 29 1.83 4.69 0.93
CA ILE A 29 0.48 4.88 0.39
C ILE A 29 -0.55 4.23 1.33
N GLN A 30 -1.61 4.97 1.69
CA GLN A 30 -2.76 4.45 2.45
C GLN A 30 -4.01 4.38 1.58
N MET A 31 -4.65 3.21 1.59
CA MET A 31 -5.95 2.97 0.96
C MET A 31 -7.03 2.86 2.03
N HIS A 32 -8.11 3.62 1.87
CA HIS A 32 -9.23 3.64 2.81
C HIS A 32 -10.40 2.83 2.26
N TYR A 33 -11.36 2.47 3.11
CA TYR A 33 -12.60 1.80 2.69
C TYR A 33 -12.43 0.42 2.04
N VAL A 34 -11.28 -0.23 2.22
CA VAL A 34 -11.08 -1.61 1.77
C VAL A 34 -11.93 -2.56 2.62
N PRO A 35 -12.82 -3.39 2.02
CA PRO A 35 -13.63 -4.35 2.76
C PRO A 35 -12.75 -5.35 3.51
N LEU A 36 -13.09 -5.62 4.78
CA LEU A 36 -12.27 -6.45 5.66
C LEU A 36 -12.10 -7.87 5.09
N GLU A 37 -13.15 -8.44 4.50
CA GLU A 37 -13.14 -9.75 3.87
C GLU A 37 -12.22 -9.83 2.64
N ARG A 38 -11.92 -8.70 1.99
CA ARG A 38 -11.06 -8.61 0.79
C ARG A 38 -9.60 -8.28 1.12
N ILE A 39 -9.29 -7.94 2.37
CA ILE A 39 -7.93 -7.60 2.82
C ILE A 39 -6.89 -8.69 2.50
N PRO A 40 -7.18 -10.00 2.65
CA PRO A 40 -6.22 -11.04 2.26
C PRO A 40 -5.84 -11.01 0.77
N ASP A 41 -6.76 -10.66 -0.11
CA ASP A 41 -6.51 -10.61 -1.57
C ASP A 41 -5.59 -9.43 -1.89
N VAL A 42 -5.90 -8.24 -1.36
CA VAL A 42 -5.05 -7.04 -1.47
C VAL A 42 -3.63 -7.32 -0.99
N MET A 43 -3.48 -8.01 0.15
CA MET A 43 -2.15 -8.36 0.67
C MET A 43 -1.38 -9.33 -0.23
N ARG A 44 -2.06 -10.28 -0.88
CA ARG A 44 -1.43 -11.21 -1.84
C ARG A 44 -1.00 -10.49 -3.11
N GLU A 45 -1.82 -9.57 -3.61
CA GLU A 45 -1.48 -8.77 -4.78
C GLU A 45 -0.29 -7.85 -4.51
N LEU A 46 -0.28 -7.14 -3.38
CA LEU A 46 0.89 -6.34 -2.96
C LEU A 46 2.16 -7.19 -2.88
N ALA A 47 2.06 -8.40 -2.32
CA ALA A 47 3.19 -9.32 -2.24
C ALA A 47 3.70 -9.77 -3.62
N SER A 48 2.83 -9.84 -4.64
CA SER A 48 3.22 -10.25 -6.00
C SER A 48 4.25 -9.30 -6.65
N VAL A 49 4.30 -8.04 -6.21
CA VAL A 49 5.26 -7.02 -6.66
C VAL A 49 6.29 -6.65 -5.58
N GLY A 50 6.43 -7.48 -4.55
CA GLY A 50 7.40 -7.31 -3.47
C GLY A 50 7.06 -6.20 -2.45
N LEU A 51 5.81 -5.75 -2.39
CA LEU A 51 5.34 -4.80 -1.38
C LEU A 51 4.79 -5.52 -0.15
N THR A 52 4.78 -4.84 1.01
CA THR A 52 4.27 -5.40 2.26
C THR A 52 3.61 -4.34 3.14
N THR A 53 2.66 -4.76 3.97
CA THR A 53 2.02 -3.96 5.03
C THR A 53 2.55 -4.31 6.43
N ARG A 54 3.46 -5.28 6.50
CA ARG A 54 4.04 -5.76 7.76
C ARG A 54 4.65 -4.61 8.54
N GLU A 55 4.25 -4.48 9.80
CA GLU A 55 4.77 -3.46 10.74
C GLU A 55 4.58 -2.00 10.24
N ALA A 56 3.70 -1.77 9.26
CA ALA A 56 3.31 -0.41 8.84
C ALA A 56 2.59 0.36 9.97
N CYS A 57 1.98 -0.38 10.91
CA CYS A 57 1.28 0.08 12.10
C CYS A 57 1.73 -0.72 13.35
N GLY A 58 1.13 -0.43 14.51
CA GLY A 58 1.41 -1.14 15.77
C GLY A 58 2.69 -0.70 16.48
N ASP A 59 3.03 -1.40 17.56
CA ASP A 59 4.20 -1.15 18.41
C ASP A 59 5.44 -1.84 17.84
N ALA A 60 5.87 -1.38 16.66
CA ALA A 60 6.98 -1.92 15.89
C ALA A 60 7.72 -0.82 15.13
N VAL A 61 8.83 -1.19 14.49
CA VAL A 61 9.57 -0.28 13.60
C VAL A 61 8.73 -0.02 12.34
N ARG A 62 8.47 1.26 12.07
CA ARG A 62 7.68 1.71 10.91
C ARG A 62 8.56 1.88 9.68
N ASN A 63 7.96 2.36 8.59
CA ASN A 63 8.69 2.67 7.36
C ASN A 63 9.93 3.53 7.63
N VAL A 64 11.06 3.11 7.05
CA VAL A 64 12.35 3.78 7.11
C VAL A 64 12.39 4.81 5.98
N MET A 65 12.57 6.08 6.33
CA MET A 65 12.57 7.16 5.34
C MET A 65 13.95 7.30 4.69
N GLY A 66 13.96 7.62 3.39
CA GLY A 66 15.16 7.90 2.61
C GLY A 66 15.07 9.23 1.87
N CYS A 67 16.22 9.75 1.43
CA CYS A 67 16.24 10.87 0.48
C CYS A 67 15.42 10.50 -0.76
N HIS A 68 14.64 11.44 -1.29
CA HIS A 68 13.80 11.22 -2.46
C HIS A 68 14.57 11.36 -3.78
N LEU A 69 15.84 11.79 -3.70
CA LEU A 69 16.79 11.94 -4.80
C LEU A 69 17.96 10.98 -4.62
#